data_AF-A0A7Y5L4I3-F1
#
_entry.id   AF-A0A7Y5L4I3-F1
#
_cell.length_a   1.000
_cell.length_b   1.000
_cell.length_c   1.000
_cell.angle_alpha   90.00
_cell.angle_beta   90.00
_cell.angle_gamma   90.00
#
_symmetry.space_group_name_H-M   'P 1'
#
loop_
_entity.id
_entity.type
_entity.pdbx_description
1 polymer ?
#
loop_
_entity_poly.entity_id
_entity_poly.type
_entity_poly.pdbx_seq_one_letter_code
_entity_poly.pdbx_strand_id
1 'polypeptide(L)'
;MNKISPKQITLIHTAKSRLGISEDNYRSLLASHNAQSSKDLTADQATAVIATLAKMGFKTAQHTRTGQARISGRQMHLVAKMWNEHPAVYAKTEEALNSFCKRITGVDKVAWLTAKQCSKLIKAIENLK
;
A
#
# COMPACT_ATOMS: atom_id res chain seq x y z
N MET A 1 -7.93 -24.47 -0.10
CA MET A 1 -6.57 -24.20 -0.60
C MET A 1 -6.63 -22.95 -1.48
N ASN A 2 -5.91 -21.89 -1.12
CA ASN A 2 -6.00 -20.61 -1.81
C ASN A 2 -5.29 -20.71 -3.17
N LYS A 3 -6.05 -20.62 -4.27
CA LYS A 3 -5.52 -20.77 -5.63
C LYS A 3 -4.57 -19.61 -5.95
N ILE A 4 -3.48 -19.92 -6.66
CA ILE A 4 -2.53 -18.91 -7.11
C ILE A 4 -3.20 -17.88 -8.03
N SER A 5 -2.87 -16.61 -7.83
CA SER A 5 -3.36 -15.53 -8.69
C SER A 5 -2.52 -15.43 -9.98
N PRO A 6 -3.14 -15.12 -11.15
CA PRO A 6 -2.42 -14.84 -12.39
C PRO A 6 -1.33 -13.76 -12.24
N LYS A 7 -1.53 -12.80 -11.33
CA LYS A 7 -0.56 -11.77 -11.01
C LYS A 7 0.70 -12.35 -10.37
N GLN A 8 0.57 -13.33 -9.48
CA GLN A 8 1.70 -13.98 -8.82
C GLN A 8 2.51 -14.81 -9.83
N ILE A 9 1.85 -15.55 -10.72
CA ILE A 9 2.51 -16.30 -11.80
C ILE A 9 3.34 -15.35 -12.67
N THR A 10 2.72 -14.27 -13.15
CA THR A 10 3.39 -13.27 -13.99
C THR A 10 4.62 -12.67 -13.30
N LEU A 11 4.51 -12.38 -12.00
CA LEU A 11 5.57 -11.79 -11.21
C LEU A 11 6.74 -12.77 -11.02
N ILE A 12 6.47 -14.05 -10.79
CA ILE A 12 7.50 -15.10 -10.71
C ILE A 12 8.23 -15.25 -12.06
N HIS A 13 7.52 -15.27 -13.18
CA HIS A 13 8.16 -15.34 -14.51
C HIS A 13 9.02 -14.10 -14.79
N THR A 14 8.51 -12.92 -14.44
CA THR A 14 9.26 -11.66 -14.56
C THR A 14 10.52 -11.68 -13.69
N ALA A 15 10.40 -12.18 -12.46
CA ALA A 15 11.50 -12.31 -11.51
C ALA A 15 12.59 -13.25 -12.02
N LYS A 16 12.19 -14.44 -12.51
CA LYS A 16 13.09 -15.41 -13.14
C LYS A 16 13.87 -14.76 -14.29
N SER A 17 13.18 -14.08 -15.19
CA SER A 17 13.79 -13.40 -16.34
C SER A 17 14.74 -12.28 -15.91
N ARG A 18 14.35 -11.47 -14.92
CA ARG A 18 15.17 -10.35 -14.44
C ARG A 18 16.40 -10.76 -13.64
N LEU A 19 16.32 -11.86 -12.91
CA LEU A 19 17.45 -12.41 -12.17
C LEU A 19 18.35 -13.32 -13.02
N GLY A 20 17.96 -13.63 -14.26
CA GLY A 20 18.72 -14.55 -15.11
C GLY A 20 18.81 -15.97 -14.52
N ILE A 21 17.81 -16.40 -13.75
CA ILE A 21 17.82 -17.73 -13.12
C ILE A 21 17.64 -18.78 -14.21
N SER A 22 18.63 -19.67 -14.35
CA SER A 22 18.57 -20.84 -15.22
C SER A 22 17.36 -21.72 -14.91
N GLU A 23 16.83 -22.41 -15.92
CA GLU A 23 15.65 -23.27 -15.74
C GLU A 23 15.83 -24.33 -14.66
N ASP A 24 17.05 -24.85 -14.51
CA ASP A 24 17.39 -25.89 -13.53
C ASP A 24 17.28 -25.39 -12.08
N ASN A 25 17.87 -24.22 -11.80
CA ASN A 25 17.74 -23.53 -10.51
C ASN A 25 16.29 -23.16 -10.21
N TYR A 26 15.54 -22.75 -11.23
CA TYR A 26 14.13 -22.42 -11.10
C TYR A 26 13.29 -23.66 -10.76
N ARG A 27 13.55 -24.81 -11.41
CA ARG A 27 12.88 -26.08 -11.10
C ARG A 27 13.23 -26.58 -9.70
N SER A 28 14.48 -26.44 -9.27
CA SER A 28 14.91 -26.79 -7.91
C SER A 28 14.20 -25.93 -6.86
N LEU A 29 14.00 -24.64 -7.13
CA LEU A 29 13.24 -23.74 -6.27
C LEU A 29 11.74 -24.11 -6.22
N LEU A 30 11.15 -24.56 -7.33
CA LEU A 30 9.77 -25.05 -7.33
C LEU A 30 9.63 -26.37 -6.58
N ALA A 31 10.60 -27.27 -6.76
CA ALA A 31 10.65 -28.57 -6.07
C ALA A 31 10.77 -28.41 -4.55
N SER A 32 11.51 -27.41 -4.05
CA SER A 32 11.55 -27.13 -2.60
C SER A 32 10.20 -26.69 -2.02
N HIS A 33 9.27 -26.24 -2.87
CA HIS A 33 7.89 -25.93 -2.50
C HIS A 33 6.89 -27.04 -2.88
N ASN A 34 7.38 -28.23 -3.22
CA ASN A 34 6.58 -29.39 -3.64
C ASN A 34 5.69 -29.09 -4.86
N ALA A 35 6.14 -28.22 -5.76
CA ALA A 35 5.45 -27.84 -6.99
C ALA A 35 6.31 -28.20 -8.21
N GLN A 36 5.69 -28.75 -9.26
CA GLN A 36 6.39 -29.01 -10.53
C GLN A 36 6.26 -27.84 -11.51
N SER A 37 5.17 -27.09 -11.42
CA SER A 37 4.92 -25.91 -12.25
C SER A 37 4.59 -24.68 -11.42
N SER A 38 4.87 -23.50 -11.99
CA SER A 38 4.42 -22.19 -11.49
C SER A 38 2.92 -22.15 -11.22
N LYS A 39 2.14 -22.99 -11.92
CA LYS A 39 0.68 -23.10 -11.81
C LYS A 39 0.20 -24.01 -10.68
N ASP A 40 1.05 -24.91 -10.18
CA ASP A 40 0.71 -25.87 -9.11
C ASP A 40 0.94 -25.27 -7.72
N LEU A 41 1.59 -24.11 -7.66
CA LEU A 41 1.77 -23.36 -6.43
C LEU A 41 0.42 -22.88 -5.88
N THR A 42 0.31 -22.88 -4.57
CA THR A 42 -0.73 -22.15 -3.84
C THR A 42 -0.35 -20.67 -3.69
N ALA A 43 -1.32 -19.81 -3.36
CA ALA A 43 -1.05 -18.39 -3.16
C ALA A 43 0.03 -18.11 -2.08
N ASP A 44 0.06 -18.93 -1.03
CA ASP A 44 1.04 -18.84 0.06
C ASP A 44 2.44 -19.26 -0.40
N GLN A 45 2.55 -20.40 -1.11
CA GLN A 45 3.83 -20.85 -1.65
C GLN A 45 4.37 -19.89 -2.71
N ALA A 46 3.50 -19.34 -3.57
CA ALA A 46 3.90 -18.33 -4.55
C ALA A 46 4.47 -17.08 -3.86
N THR A 47 3.87 -16.66 -2.74
CA THR A 47 4.37 -15.53 -1.94
C THR A 47 5.74 -15.85 -1.33
N ALA A 48 5.94 -17.06 -0.82
CA ALA A 48 7.23 -17.51 -0.32
C ALA A 48 8.31 -17.52 -1.42
N VAL A 49 8.01 -18.05 -2.61
CA VAL A 49 8.90 -18.03 -3.78
C VAL A 49 9.28 -16.59 -4.15
N ILE A 50 8.30 -15.69 -4.23
CA ILE A 50 8.53 -14.28 -4.55
C ILE A 50 9.43 -13.62 -3.50
N ALA A 51 9.25 -13.93 -2.22
CA ALA A 51 10.11 -13.43 -1.15
C ALA A 51 11.56 -13.95 -1.27
N THR A 52 11.74 -15.22 -1.62
CA THR A 52 13.06 -15.81 -1.87
C THR A 52 13.74 -15.19 -3.09
N LEU A 53 13.00 -14.97 -4.18
CA LEU A 53 13.48 -14.24 -5.34
C LEU A 53 13.85 -12.80 -4.96
N ALA A 54 13.07 -12.16 -4.08
CA ALA A 54 13.39 -10.81 -3.61
C ALA A 54 14.69 -10.75 -2.80
N LYS A 55 14.96 -11.76 -1.97
CA LYS A 55 16.24 -11.91 -1.25
C LYS A 55 17.43 -12.12 -2.21
N MET A 56 17.21 -12.80 -3.33
CA MET A 56 18.22 -12.98 -4.39
C MET A 56 18.51 -11.71 -5.21
N GLY A 57 17.86 -10.58 -4.90
CA GLY A 57 18.08 -9.30 -5.57
C GLY A 57 16.95 -8.89 -6.51
N PHE A 58 15.86 -9.66 -6.57
CA PHE A 58 14.66 -9.22 -7.29
C PHE A 58 13.96 -8.14 -6.48
N LYS A 59 14.31 -6.88 -6.75
CA LYS A 59 13.50 -5.75 -6.28
C LYS A 59 12.16 -5.83 -7.01
N THR A 60 11.21 -6.60 -6.46
CA THR A 60 9.82 -6.24 -6.66
C THR A 60 9.75 -4.78 -6.26
N ALA A 61 9.29 -3.93 -7.17
CA ALA A 61 8.67 -2.70 -6.73
C ALA A 61 7.47 -3.17 -5.90
N GLN A 62 7.70 -3.51 -4.63
CA GLN A 62 6.66 -3.45 -3.66
C GLN A 62 6.18 -2.02 -3.81
N HIS A 63 5.04 -1.85 -4.45
CA HIS A 63 4.16 -0.74 -4.17
C HIS A 63 3.77 -0.91 -2.70
N THR A 64 4.72 -0.68 -1.79
CA THR A 64 4.38 -0.13 -0.52
C THR A 64 3.66 1.16 -0.89
N ARG A 65 2.35 1.21 -0.65
CA ARG A 65 1.59 2.46 -0.70
C ARG A 65 2.07 3.44 0.39
N THR A 66 3.29 3.29 0.89
CA THR A 66 3.96 4.13 1.89
C THR A 66 4.82 5.21 1.23
N GLY A 67 4.81 5.32 -0.10
CA GLY A 67 5.53 6.35 -0.85
C GLY A 67 4.70 7.58 -1.23
N GLN A 68 3.44 7.70 -0.79
CA GLN A 68 2.78 9.00 -0.90
C GLN A 68 3.30 9.87 0.24
N ALA A 69 4.08 10.90 -0.11
CA ALA A 69 4.59 11.89 0.84
C ALA A 69 3.47 12.29 1.79
N ARG A 70 3.64 11.90 3.06
CA ARG A 70 2.73 12.28 4.14
C ARG A 70 2.71 13.80 4.20
N ILE A 71 1.58 14.34 4.64
CA ILE A 71 1.48 15.78 4.85
C ILE A 71 2.60 16.27 5.77
N SER A 72 3.17 17.43 5.45
CA SER A 72 4.17 18.06 6.32
C SER A 72 3.51 18.51 7.63
N GLY A 73 4.27 18.60 8.72
CA GLY A 73 3.77 19.11 10.00
C GLY A 73 3.09 20.47 9.91
N ARG A 74 3.53 21.32 8.96
CA ARG A 74 2.88 22.61 8.66
C ARG A 74 1.46 22.46 8.11
N GLN A 75 1.23 21.48 7.24
CA GLN A 75 -0.09 21.20 6.68
C GLN A 75 -1.02 20.59 7.73
N MET A 76 -0.49 19.71 8.59
CA MET A 76 -1.24 19.18 9.73
C MET A 76 -1.68 20.31 10.67
N HIS A 77 -0.77 21.22 11.01
CA HIS A 77 -1.09 22.36 11.86
C HIS A 77 -2.14 23.29 11.22
N LEU A 78 -2.03 23.54 9.91
CA LEU A 78 -3.02 24.32 9.17
C LEU A 78 -4.41 23.68 9.22
N VAL A 79 -4.51 22.37 8.95
CA VAL A 79 -5.79 21.64 8.99
C VAL A 79 -6.40 21.69 10.39
N ALA A 80 -5.61 21.45 11.43
CA ALA A 80 -6.06 21.51 12.82
C ALA A 80 -6.54 22.93 13.19
N LYS A 81 -5.81 23.96 12.78
CA LYS A 81 -6.19 25.36 12.99
C LYS A 81 -7.52 25.69 12.30
N MET A 82 -7.63 25.39 11.00
CA MET A 82 -8.86 25.64 10.24
C MET A 82 -10.06 24.90 10.84
N TRP A 83 -9.88 23.65 11.28
CA TRP A 83 -10.93 22.88 11.94
C TRP A 83 -11.41 23.53 13.24
N ASN A 84 -10.48 24.02 14.07
CA ASN A 84 -10.80 24.64 15.36
C ASN A 84 -11.41 26.04 15.22
N GLU A 85 -11.04 26.79 14.18
CA GLU A 85 -11.55 28.13 13.89
C GLU A 85 -12.90 28.10 13.15
N HIS A 86 -13.28 26.97 12.55
CA HIS A 86 -14.50 26.90 11.76
C HIS A 86 -15.78 26.95 12.62
N PRO A 87 -16.72 27.88 12.38
CA PRO A 87 -17.93 28.05 13.19
C PRO A 87 -18.94 26.89 13.05
N ALA A 88 -18.95 26.20 11.90
CA ALA A 88 -19.82 25.04 11.66
C ALA A 88 -19.36 23.76 12.40
N VAL A 89 -18.17 23.76 13.02
CA VAL A 89 -17.63 22.59 13.72
C VAL A 89 -18.00 22.69 15.21
N TYR A 90 -19.00 21.89 15.61
CA TYR A 90 -19.40 21.78 17.01
C TYR A 90 -18.36 20.99 17.85
N ALA A 91 -17.76 19.95 17.26
CA ALA A 91 -16.79 19.09 17.93
C ALA A 91 -15.36 19.43 17.49
N LYS A 92 -14.71 20.30 18.25
CA LYS A 92 -13.32 20.77 18.03
C LYS A 92 -12.27 19.79 18.57
N THR A 93 -12.52 18.49 18.42
CA THR A 93 -11.61 17.44 18.89
C THR A 93 -10.87 16.80 17.72
N GLU A 94 -9.69 16.25 17.99
CA GLU A 94 -8.91 15.50 17.00
C GLU A 94 -9.67 14.26 16.49
N GLU A 95 -10.50 13.64 17.32
CA GLU A 95 -11.33 12.49 16.95
C GLU A 95 -12.40 12.86 15.93
N ALA A 96 -13.04 14.02 16.09
CA ALA A 96 -14.01 14.54 15.13
C ALA A 96 -13.34 14.88 13.79
N LEU A 97 -12.14 15.48 13.84
CA LEU A 97 -11.35 15.75 12.65
C LEU A 97 -10.92 14.46 11.94
N ASN A 98 -10.49 13.42 12.68
CA ASN A 98 -10.13 12.12 12.13
C ASN A 98 -11.36 11.40 11.52
N SER A 99 -12.52 11.49 12.17
CA SER A 99 -13.78 10.94 11.64
C SER A 99 -14.21 11.66 10.35
N PHE A 100 -14.08 12.99 10.31
CA PHE A 100 -14.32 13.78 9.11
C PHE A 100 -13.32 13.46 8.00
N CYS A 101 -12.04 13.31 8.33
CA CYS A 101 -10.98 12.88 7.43
C CYS A 101 -11.32 11.52 6.80
N LYS A 102 -11.73 10.54 7.61
CA LYS A 102 -12.17 9.23 7.14
C LYS A 102 -13.35 9.32 6.17
N ARG A 103 -14.33 10.19 6.45
CA ARG A 103 -15.48 10.42 5.56
C ARG A 103 -15.10 10.99 4.19
N ILE A 104 -14.15 11.92 4.14
CA ILE A 104 -13.79 12.64 2.89
C ILE A 104 -12.73 11.90 2.05
N THR A 105 -11.77 11.26 2.72
CA THR A 105 -10.56 10.72 2.10
C THR A 105 -10.43 9.20 2.22
N GLY A 106 -11.22 8.57 3.10
CA GLY A 106 -11.14 7.15 3.43
C GLY A 106 -9.99 6.79 4.38
N VAL A 107 -9.26 7.77 4.92
CA VAL A 107 -8.10 7.55 5.78
C VAL A 107 -8.45 7.83 7.25
N ASP A 108 -8.14 6.88 8.14
CA ASP A 108 -8.50 6.98 9.57
C ASP A 108 -7.80 8.11 10.32
N LYS A 109 -6.57 8.49 9.94
CA LYS A 109 -5.80 9.53 10.62
C LYS A 109 -5.34 10.60 9.65
N VAL A 110 -5.50 11.87 10.05
CA VAL A 110 -4.98 13.03 9.29
C VAL A 110 -3.47 12.91 9.05
N ALA A 111 -2.73 12.34 10.00
CA ALA A 111 -1.28 12.08 9.88
C ALA A 111 -0.89 11.13 8.73
N TRP A 112 -1.83 10.33 8.24
CA TRP A 112 -1.63 9.39 7.14
C TRP A 112 -2.09 9.95 5.81
N LEU A 113 -2.59 11.18 5.79
CA LEU A 113 -2.95 11.86 4.56
C LEU A 113 -1.73 12.17 3.73
N THR A 114 -2.02 12.30 2.46
CA THR A 114 -1.08 12.69 1.42
C THR A 114 -1.37 14.12 1.03
N ALA A 115 -0.41 14.83 0.44
CA ALA A 115 -0.59 16.24 0.09
C ALA A 115 -1.88 16.51 -0.72
N LYS A 116 -2.22 15.61 -1.68
CA LYS A 116 -3.46 15.71 -2.46
C LYS A 116 -4.73 15.54 -1.61
N GLN A 117 -4.74 14.54 -0.73
CA GLN A 117 -5.89 14.30 0.15
C GLN A 117 -6.03 15.40 1.19
N CYS A 118 -4.92 16.00 1.65
CA CYS A 118 -4.91 17.17 2.52
C CYS A 118 -5.60 18.36 1.86
N SER A 119 -5.24 18.68 0.62
CA SER A 119 -5.89 19.77 -0.12
C SER A 119 -7.39 19.53 -0.30
N LYS A 120 -7.79 18.27 -0.51
CA LYS A 120 -9.21 17.88 -0.57
C LYS A 120 -9.90 18.09 0.79
N LEU A 121 -9.25 17.71 1.88
CA LEU A 121 -9.78 17.90 3.23
C LEU A 121 -9.92 19.39 3.58
N ILE A 122 -8.91 20.21 3.28
CA ILE A 122 -8.94 21.67 3.50
C ILE A 122 -10.12 22.30 2.74
N LYS A 123 -10.27 21.98 1.45
CA LYS A 123 -11.42 22.46 0.66
C LYS A 123 -12.76 21.99 1.22
N ALA A 124 -12.82 20.79 1.76
CA ALA A 124 -14.04 20.28 2.39
C ALA A 124 -14.37 21.04 3.67
N ILE A 125 -13.36 21.41 4.47
CA ILE A 125 -13.54 22.26 5.66
C ILE A 125 -14.00 23.66 5.25
N GLU A 126 -13.40 24.26 4.22
CA GLU A 126 -13.76 25.58 3.71
C GLU A 126 -15.19 25.65 3.12
N ASN A 127 -15.68 24.53 2.56
CA ASN A 127 -17.04 24.43 2.03
C ASN A 127 -18.09 23.99 3.06
N LEU A 128 -17.73 23.86 4.35
CA LEU A 128 -18.73 23.67 5.40
C LEU A 128 -19.56 24.96 5.50
N LYS A 129 -20.83 24.88 5.13
CA LYS A 129 -21.83 25.93 5.34
C LYS A 129 -22.61 25.68 6.61
#